data_AF-A0A0T0PXF3-F1
#
_entry.id   AF-A0A0T0PXF3-F1
#
_cell.length_a   1.000
_cell.length_b   1.000
_cell.length_c   1.000
_cell.angle_alpha   90.00
_cell.angle_beta   90.00
_cell.angle_gamma   90.00
#
_symmetry.space_group_name_H-M   'P 1'
#
loop_
_entity.id
_entity.type
_entity.pdbx_description
1 polymer ?
#
loop_
_entity_poly.entity_id
_entity_poly.type
_entity_poly.pdbx_seq_one_letter_code
_entity_poly.pdbx_strand_id
1 'polypeptide(L)'
;MMNKAEETEEMRQARHDLQLLSASDPAAGANMMKYVAAYSIMLTGRRGRDRRQGEPQLGAGFVLTHGDQNLCAAAARRSGTDYIYIAFDVDDAAGPPLAAGVFRKQDDNMFVYGDCRLWSPANDGRALLVPMGIGPEVGHFAFRPGRTLKLVDAPVPGDLQAGLRRASARMQRLLSSDALRDVHREGYMHCIHNVGQDIYAETSRLAA
;
A
#
# COMPACT_ATOMS: atom_id res chain seq x y z
N MET A 1 -27.02 4.33 -7.63
CA MET A 1 -25.97 4.15 -8.65
C MET A 1 -25.71 5.49 -9.30
N MET A 2 -24.62 6.18 -8.94
CA MET A 2 -24.19 7.38 -9.67
C MET A 2 -23.56 6.93 -10.98
N ASN A 3 -24.00 7.52 -12.11
CA ASN A 3 -23.30 7.43 -13.39
C ASN A 3 -21.88 7.94 -13.17
N LYS A 4 -20.88 7.05 -13.21
CA LYS A 4 -19.49 7.47 -13.42
C LYS A 4 -19.48 8.09 -14.81
N ALA A 5 -19.22 9.40 -14.90
CA ALA A 5 -18.95 10.03 -16.18
C ALA A 5 -17.83 9.23 -16.88
N GLU A 6 -18.05 8.86 -18.14
CA GLU A 6 -17.04 8.15 -18.93
C GLU A 6 -15.83 9.07 -19.10
N GLU A 7 -14.67 8.60 -18.67
CA GLU A 7 -13.39 9.31 -18.79
C GLU A 7 -13.00 9.39 -20.27
N THR A 8 -12.85 10.62 -20.79
CA THR A 8 -12.41 10.84 -22.18
C THR A 8 -10.92 10.51 -22.36
N GLU A 9 -10.48 10.32 -23.60
CA GLU A 9 -9.06 10.09 -23.91
C GLU A 9 -8.18 11.26 -23.43
N GLU A 10 -8.66 12.48 -23.61
CA GLU A 10 -7.98 13.70 -23.17
C GLU A 10 -7.82 13.74 -21.64
N MET A 11 -8.86 13.38 -20.88
CA MET A 11 -8.78 13.26 -19.42
C MET A 11 -7.78 12.17 -19.00
N ARG A 12 -7.74 11.05 -19.72
CA ARG A 12 -6.80 9.96 -19.44
C ARG A 12 -5.36 10.38 -19.67
N GLN A 13 -5.08 11.08 -20.78
CA GLN A 13 -3.77 11.64 -21.09
C GLN A 13 -3.35 12.70 -20.07
N ALA A 14 -4.25 13.63 -19.74
CA ALA A 14 -3.97 14.66 -18.74
C ALA A 14 -3.63 14.06 -17.36
N ARG A 15 -4.37 13.03 -16.93
CA ARG A 15 -4.05 12.30 -15.69
C ARG A 15 -2.68 11.62 -15.77
N HIS A 16 -2.36 10.98 -16.88
CA HIS A 16 -1.07 10.32 -17.08
C HIS A 16 0.08 11.34 -17.02
N ASP A 17 -0.05 12.48 -17.68
CA ASP A 17 0.97 13.54 -17.67
C ASP A 17 1.14 14.14 -16.27
N LEU A 18 0.04 14.32 -15.55
CA LEU A 18 0.06 14.75 -14.15
C LEU A 18 0.74 13.71 -13.24
N GLN A 19 0.48 12.43 -13.44
CA GLN A 19 1.15 11.36 -12.71
C GLN A 19 2.67 11.36 -12.97
N LEU A 20 3.09 11.56 -14.23
CA LEU A 20 4.52 11.68 -14.56
C LEU A 20 5.15 12.90 -13.90
N LEU A 21 4.47 14.04 -13.92
CA LEU A 21 4.92 15.25 -13.27
C LEU A 21 5.05 15.07 -11.76
N SER A 22 4.01 14.57 -11.09
CA SER A 22 4.01 14.31 -9.65
C SER A 22 5.00 13.21 -9.25
N ALA A 23 5.21 12.19 -10.09
CA ALA A 23 6.23 11.16 -9.86
C ALA A 23 7.66 11.72 -9.97
N SER A 24 7.85 12.80 -10.73
CA SER A 24 9.15 13.47 -10.84
C SER A 24 9.48 14.36 -9.63
N ASP A 25 8.51 14.66 -8.76
CA ASP A 25 8.73 15.41 -7.53
C ASP A 25 9.44 14.54 -6.46
N PRO A 26 10.68 14.88 -6.06
CA PRO A 26 11.40 14.14 -5.03
C PRO A 26 10.67 14.13 -3.67
N ALA A 27 9.90 15.17 -3.36
CA ALA A 27 9.16 15.26 -2.11
C ALA A 27 8.03 14.21 -2.05
N ALA A 28 7.32 14.00 -3.17
CA ALA A 28 6.30 12.97 -3.31
C ALA A 28 6.91 11.57 -3.11
N GLY A 29 7.99 11.26 -3.84
CA GLY A 29 8.69 9.97 -3.71
C GLY A 29 9.21 9.72 -2.28
N ALA A 30 9.80 10.74 -1.65
CA ALA A 30 10.27 10.64 -0.28
C ALA A 30 9.11 10.41 0.72
N ASN A 31 7.97 11.06 0.54
CA ASN A 31 6.78 10.89 1.37
C ASN A 31 6.21 9.46 1.23
N MET A 32 6.04 8.99 -0.01
CA MET A 32 5.57 7.63 -0.29
C MET A 32 6.45 6.58 0.40
N MET A 33 7.78 6.72 0.30
CA MET A 33 8.72 5.81 0.95
C MET A 33 8.63 5.83 2.48
N LYS A 34 8.41 7.01 3.09
CA LYS A 34 8.17 7.13 4.54
C LYS A 34 6.94 6.34 4.96
N TYR A 35 5.84 6.44 4.22
CA TYR A 35 4.64 5.68 4.49
C TYR A 35 4.84 4.17 4.27
N VAL A 36 5.52 3.74 3.22
CA VAL A 36 5.88 2.32 3.00
C VAL A 36 6.64 1.76 4.21
N ALA A 37 7.66 2.48 4.68
CA ALA A 37 8.43 2.07 5.85
C ALA A 37 7.58 2.08 7.14
N ALA A 38 6.75 3.09 7.34
CA ALA A 38 5.87 3.17 8.50
C ALA A 38 4.83 2.03 8.53
N TYR A 39 4.20 1.71 7.39
CA TYR A 39 3.32 0.55 7.24
C TYR A 39 4.06 -0.74 7.58
N SER A 40 5.27 -0.93 7.04
CA SER A 40 6.09 -2.11 7.35
C SER A 40 6.35 -2.25 8.86
N ILE A 41 6.74 -1.16 9.53
CA ILE A 41 6.95 -1.15 10.99
C ILE A 41 5.65 -1.48 11.74
N MET A 42 4.52 -0.89 11.34
CA MET A 42 3.24 -1.11 12.02
C MET A 42 2.75 -2.55 11.86
N LEU A 43 2.89 -3.15 10.68
CA LEU A 43 2.42 -4.49 10.38
C LEU A 43 3.34 -5.59 10.92
N THR A 44 4.65 -5.38 10.87
CA THR A 44 5.65 -6.40 11.28
C THR A 44 6.15 -6.21 12.70
N GLY A 45 6.05 -4.98 13.25
CA GLY A 45 6.66 -4.59 14.51
C GLY A 45 8.18 -4.40 14.44
N ARG A 46 8.79 -4.51 13.25
CA ARG A 46 10.25 -4.47 13.06
C ARG A 46 10.69 -3.14 12.47
N ARG A 47 11.76 -2.56 13.02
CA ARG A 47 12.40 -1.35 12.46
C ARG A 47 13.43 -1.65 11.36
N GLY A 48 13.91 -2.90 11.29
CA GLY A 48 14.83 -3.33 10.25
C GLY A 48 14.13 -3.35 8.88
N ARG A 49 14.90 -3.06 7.83
CA ARG A 49 14.38 -2.93 6.45
C ARG A 49 14.46 -4.22 5.64
N ASP A 50 15.22 -5.19 6.12
CA ASP A 50 15.34 -6.48 5.45
C ASP A 50 14.01 -7.23 5.51
N ARG A 51 13.44 -7.46 4.32
CA ARG A 51 12.26 -8.30 4.15
C ARG A 51 12.61 -9.74 4.48
N ARG A 52 11.80 -10.36 5.34
CA ARG A 52 11.92 -11.79 5.66
C ARG A 52 11.03 -12.62 4.76
N GLN A 53 11.35 -13.91 4.63
CA GLN A 53 10.52 -14.85 3.89
C GLN A 53 9.06 -14.81 4.37
N GLY A 54 8.11 -14.77 3.42
CA GLY A 54 6.68 -14.72 3.69
C GLY A 54 6.13 -13.34 4.03
N GLU A 55 6.98 -12.31 4.20
CA GLU A 55 6.49 -10.95 4.40
C GLU A 55 5.87 -10.37 3.14
N PRO A 56 4.75 -9.63 3.28
CA PRO A 56 4.17 -8.95 2.14
C PRO A 56 5.18 -7.96 1.56
N GLN A 57 5.12 -7.79 0.25
CA GLN A 57 5.76 -6.68 -0.42
C GLN A 57 4.90 -5.44 -0.20
N LEU A 58 5.52 -4.30 0.07
CA LEU A 58 4.83 -3.02 0.20
C LEU A 58 5.32 -2.09 -0.90
N GLY A 59 4.38 -1.51 -1.63
CA GLY A 59 4.65 -0.45 -2.58
C GLY A 59 3.70 0.72 -2.38
N ALA A 60 4.03 1.85 -2.97
CA ALA A 60 3.22 3.05 -2.94
C ALA A 60 3.21 3.72 -4.31
N GLY A 61 2.17 4.51 -4.55
CA GLY A 61 2.04 5.35 -5.74
C GLY A 61 0.66 5.98 -5.79
N PHE A 62 0.25 6.44 -6.96
CA PHE A 62 -1.04 7.10 -7.14
C PHE A 62 -2.20 6.10 -7.22
N VAL A 63 -3.44 6.60 -7.08
CA VAL A 63 -4.65 5.76 -7.22
C VAL A 63 -4.60 4.93 -8.50
N LEU A 64 -4.70 3.61 -8.34
CA LEU A 64 -4.62 2.65 -9.44
C LEU A 64 -5.85 2.70 -10.33
N THR A 65 -5.63 2.71 -11.64
CA THR A 65 -6.66 2.34 -12.62
C THR A 65 -6.85 0.82 -12.65
N HIS A 66 -7.86 0.32 -13.37
CA HIS A 66 -8.04 -1.14 -13.54
C HIS A 66 -6.81 -1.81 -14.19
N GLY A 67 -6.11 -1.12 -15.11
CA GLY A 67 -4.89 -1.64 -15.74
C GLY A 67 -3.76 -1.81 -14.72
N ASP A 68 -3.58 -0.84 -13.83
CA ASP A 68 -2.50 -0.85 -12.84
C ASP A 68 -2.72 -1.89 -11.73
N GLN A 69 -3.98 -2.23 -11.45
CA GLN A 69 -4.33 -3.34 -10.56
C GLN A 69 -3.82 -4.68 -11.10
N ASN A 70 -3.86 -4.89 -12.43
CA ASN A 70 -3.34 -6.12 -13.04
C ASN A 70 -1.82 -6.23 -12.90
N LEU A 71 -1.10 -5.10 -12.97
CA LEU A 71 0.35 -5.06 -12.73
C LEU A 71 0.69 -5.46 -11.30
N CYS A 72 -0.02 -4.91 -10.31
CA CYS A 72 0.15 -5.27 -8.90
C CYS A 72 -0.19 -6.75 -8.65
N ALA A 73 -1.25 -7.26 -9.28
CA ALA A 73 -1.63 -8.67 -9.19
C ALA A 73 -0.58 -9.61 -9.83
N ALA A 74 -0.01 -9.22 -10.97
CA ALA A 74 1.08 -9.95 -11.61
C ALA A 74 2.34 -9.97 -10.75
N ALA A 75 2.71 -8.85 -10.13
CA ALA A 75 3.84 -8.75 -9.21
C ALA A 75 3.65 -9.67 -7.98
N ALA A 76 2.47 -9.67 -7.36
CA ALA A 76 2.13 -10.56 -6.26
C ALA A 76 2.22 -12.04 -6.69
N ARG A 77 1.66 -12.40 -7.85
CA ARG A 77 1.71 -13.76 -8.40
C ARG A 77 3.14 -14.23 -8.65
N ARG A 78 3.98 -13.38 -9.25
CA ARG A 78 5.39 -13.71 -9.56
C ARG A 78 6.24 -13.85 -8.30
N SER A 79 6.00 -13.02 -7.29
CA SER A 79 6.79 -13.06 -6.04
C SER A 79 6.39 -14.21 -5.12
N GLY A 80 5.21 -14.80 -5.30
CA GLY A 80 4.65 -15.81 -4.39
C GLY A 80 4.32 -15.24 -3.01
N THR A 81 4.28 -13.91 -2.87
CA THR A 81 3.96 -13.19 -1.63
C THR A 81 2.85 -12.19 -1.87
N ASP A 82 2.11 -11.85 -0.82
CA ASP A 82 1.07 -10.82 -0.91
C ASP A 82 1.71 -9.45 -1.19
N TYR A 83 0.99 -8.60 -1.91
CA TYR A 83 1.42 -7.24 -2.21
C TYR A 83 0.44 -6.24 -1.60
N ILE A 84 0.96 -5.30 -0.81
CA ILE A 84 0.19 -4.19 -0.23
C ILE A 84 0.57 -2.94 -1.00
N TYR A 85 -0.42 -2.30 -1.62
CA TYR A 85 -0.25 -1.05 -2.34
C TYR A 85 -0.82 0.11 -1.53
N ILE A 86 -0.04 1.16 -1.31
CA ILE A 86 -0.46 2.37 -0.60
C ILE A 86 -0.74 3.47 -1.64
N ALA A 87 -2.00 3.88 -1.77
CA ALA A 87 -2.44 4.81 -2.78
C ALA A 87 -2.47 6.25 -2.25
N PHE A 88 -1.89 7.17 -3.01
CA PHE A 88 -1.87 8.62 -2.77
C PHE A 88 -2.71 9.35 -3.81
N ASP A 89 -3.18 10.54 -3.44
CA ASP A 89 -3.75 11.47 -4.40
C ASP A 89 -2.65 12.02 -5.31
N VAL A 90 -2.95 12.16 -6.60
CA VAL A 90 -2.00 12.75 -7.55
C VAL A 90 -1.90 14.27 -7.35
N ASP A 91 -2.98 14.89 -6.90
CA ASP A 91 -3.06 16.33 -6.62
C ASP A 91 -2.41 16.72 -5.28
N ASP A 92 -2.29 15.76 -4.35
CA ASP A 92 -1.64 15.93 -3.04
C ASP A 92 -0.70 14.75 -2.73
N ALA A 93 0.30 14.56 -3.58
CA ALA A 93 1.27 13.46 -3.47
C ALA A 93 2.13 13.52 -2.18
N ALA A 94 2.30 14.72 -1.62
CA ALA A 94 3.00 14.96 -0.36
C ALA A 94 2.11 14.75 0.89
N GLY A 95 0.79 14.63 0.70
CA GLY A 95 -0.19 14.39 1.74
C GLY A 95 -0.23 12.95 2.28
N PRO A 96 -1.19 12.64 3.16
CA PRO A 96 -1.41 11.28 3.64
C PRO A 96 -2.01 10.39 2.53
N PRO A 97 -1.79 9.06 2.59
CA PRO A 97 -2.38 8.15 1.62
C PRO A 97 -3.90 8.10 1.75
N LEU A 98 -4.56 8.03 0.60
CA LEU A 98 -6.01 7.91 0.48
C LEU A 98 -6.50 6.56 0.98
N ALA A 99 -5.79 5.47 0.68
CA ALA A 99 -6.15 4.11 1.03
C ALA A 99 -4.96 3.14 0.89
N ALA A 100 -5.11 1.91 1.35
CA ALA A 100 -4.25 0.79 0.95
C ALA A 100 -5.07 -0.28 0.23
N GLY A 101 -4.44 -1.07 -0.63
CA GLY A 101 -5.01 -2.24 -1.27
C GLY A 101 -4.18 -3.48 -0.97
N VAL A 102 -4.83 -4.64 -0.82
CA VAL A 102 -4.15 -5.94 -0.64
C VAL A 102 -4.40 -6.82 -1.85
N PHE A 103 -3.32 -7.27 -2.48
CA PHE A 103 -3.32 -8.22 -3.58
C PHE A 103 -2.80 -9.56 -3.06
N ARG A 104 -3.67 -10.57 -3.08
CA ARG A 104 -3.41 -11.85 -2.44
C ARG A 104 -3.73 -12.99 -3.41
N LYS A 105 -2.80 -13.94 -3.52
CA LYS A 105 -3.08 -15.21 -4.18
C LYS A 105 -3.84 -16.10 -3.21
N GLN A 106 -5.02 -16.57 -3.62
CA GLN A 106 -5.77 -17.59 -2.91
C GLN A 106 -6.17 -18.64 -3.94
N ASP A 107 -5.66 -19.86 -3.74
CA ASP A 107 -5.70 -20.93 -4.72
C ASP A 107 -5.08 -20.45 -6.05
N ASP A 108 -5.76 -20.58 -7.18
CA ASP A 108 -5.28 -20.09 -8.47
C ASP A 108 -5.73 -18.66 -8.82
N ASN A 109 -6.50 -18.03 -7.93
CA ASN A 109 -7.09 -16.72 -8.15
C ASN A 109 -6.31 -15.60 -7.44
N MET A 110 -6.36 -14.41 -8.02
CA MET A 110 -5.89 -13.19 -7.38
C MET A 110 -7.08 -12.42 -6.82
N PHE A 111 -7.08 -12.22 -5.51
CA PHE A 111 -8.07 -11.40 -4.82
C PHE A 111 -7.49 -10.02 -4.57
N VAL A 112 -8.32 -9.00 -4.82
CA VAL A 112 -7.98 -7.59 -4.61
C VAL A 112 -8.94 -7.03 -3.58
N TYR A 113 -8.40 -6.62 -2.44
CA TYR A 113 -9.14 -5.95 -1.39
C TYR A 113 -8.79 -4.47 -1.43
N GLY A 114 -9.68 -3.67 -2.00
CA GLY A 114 -9.57 -2.21 -2.02
C GLY A 114 -9.88 -1.59 -0.65
N ASP A 115 -9.54 -0.31 -0.49
CA ASP A 115 -9.84 0.51 0.69
C ASP A 115 -9.54 -0.15 2.04
N CYS A 116 -8.37 -0.77 2.16
CA CYS A 116 -7.88 -1.30 3.42
C CYS A 116 -7.33 -0.18 4.31
N ARG A 117 -7.63 -0.24 5.61
CA ARG A 117 -7.18 0.72 6.62
C ARG A 117 -6.37 0.02 7.70
N LEU A 118 -5.37 0.70 8.25
CA LEU A 118 -4.65 0.22 9.42
C LEU A 118 -5.52 0.33 10.67
N TRP A 119 -5.57 -0.75 11.44
CA TRP A 119 -6.20 -0.79 12.76
C TRP A 119 -5.17 -1.21 13.80
N SER A 120 -5.11 -0.51 14.93
CA SER A 120 -4.17 -0.84 16.02
C SER A 120 -4.91 -1.31 17.29
N PRO A 121 -4.47 -2.42 17.90
CA PRO A 121 -5.02 -2.87 19.17
C PRO A 121 -4.66 -1.91 20.31
N ALA A 122 -5.33 -2.06 21.47
CA ALA A 122 -5.08 -1.20 22.64
C ALA A 122 -3.76 -1.51 23.36
N ASN A 123 -3.20 -2.71 23.17
CA ASN A 123 -2.00 -3.21 23.86
C ASN A 123 -0.69 -2.92 23.10
N ASP A 124 -0.67 -1.92 22.22
CA ASP A 124 0.48 -1.57 21.36
C ASP A 124 1.01 -2.72 20.47
N GLY A 125 0.21 -3.78 20.27
CA GLY A 125 0.50 -4.87 19.36
C GLY A 125 0.67 -4.43 17.90
N ARG A 126 0.98 -5.39 17.02
CA ARG A 126 1.08 -5.13 15.57
C ARG A 126 -0.27 -4.65 15.02
N ALA A 127 -0.21 -3.72 14.08
CA ALA A 127 -1.38 -3.27 13.37
C ALA A 127 -1.92 -4.38 12.46
N LEU A 128 -3.21 -4.31 12.18
CA LEU A 128 -3.95 -5.15 11.25
C LEU A 128 -4.35 -4.30 10.04
N LEU A 129 -4.57 -4.93 8.89
CA LEU A 129 -5.25 -4.26 7.76
C LEU A 129 -6.70 -4.71 7.73
N VAL A 130 -7.62 -3.76 7.70
CA VAL A 130 -9.07 -4.01 7.71
C VAL A 130 -9.64 -3.51 6.38
N PRO A 131 -10.16 -4.40 5.52
CA PRO A 131 -10.89 -4.00 4.32
C PRO A 131 -12.16 -3.24 4.69
N MET A 132 -12.37 -2.06 4.11
CA MET A 132 -13.57 -1.25 4.35
C MET A 132 -14.60 -1.49 3.23
N GLY A 133 -15.89 -1.44 3.56
CA GLY A 133 -16.98 -1.64 2.60
C GLY A 133 -18.35 -1.20 3.13
N ILE A 134 -19.40 -1.33 2.31
CA ILE A 134 -20.78 -0.89 2.62
C ILE A 134 -21.52 -1.96 3.48
N GLY A 135 -20.82 -2.70 4.32
CA GLY A 135 -21.37 -3.81 5.11
C GLY A 135 -20.53 -4.13 6.34
N PRO A 136 -20.90 -5.16 7.14
CA PRO A 136 -20.05 -5.63 8.22
C PRO A 136 -18.67 -6.00 7.69
N GLU A 137 -17.62 -5.76 8.49
CA GLU A 137 -16.23 -6.05 8.13
C GLU A 137 -16.11 -7.46 7.54
N VAL A 138 -15.46 -7.58 6.37
CA VAL A 138 -15.13 -8.88 5.75
C VAL A 138 -14.17 -9.70 6.64
N GLY A 139 -13.57 -9.04 7.63
CA GLY A 139 -12.57 -9.57 8.53
C GLY A 139 -11.36 -8.64 8.59
N HIS A 140 -10.20 -9.20 8.92
CA HIS A 140 -8.96 -8.43 8.95
C HIS A 140 -7.76 -9.29 8.52
N PHE A 141 -6.74 -8.64 7.97
CA PHE A 141 -5.46 -9.27 7.68
C PHE A 141 -4.54 -9.17 8.88
N ALA A 142 -4.06 -10.32 9.33
CA ALA A 142 -3.04 -10.43 10.36
C ALA A 142 -1.73 -10.94 9.76
N PHE A 143 -0.65 -10.21 10.01
CA PHE A 143 0.69 -10.66 9.69
C PHE A 143 1.28 -11.56 10.80
N ARG A 144 1.88 -12.68 10.40
CA ARG A 144 2.65 -13.56 11.27
C ARG A 144 4.02 -13.81 10.64
N PRO A 145 5.13 -13.64 11.39
CA PRO A 145 6.47 -13.88 10.85
C PRO A 145 6.61 -15.26 10.18
N GLY A 146 7.23 -15.30 9.00
CA GLY A 146 7.43 -16.52 8.23
C GLY A 146 6.18 -17.05 7.52
N ARG A 147 5.06 -16.33 7.54
CA ARG A 147 3.80 -16.70 6.89
C ARG A 147 3.29 -15.53 6.05
N THR A 148 2.61 -15.84 4.95
CA THR A 148 1.84 -14.87 4.17
C THR A 148 0.75 -14.22 5.04
N LEU A 149 0.19 -13.09 4.60
CA LEU A 149 -0.92 -12.46 5.29
C LEU A 149 -2.07 -13.45 5.37
N LYS A 150 -2.67 -13.56 6.56
CA LYS A 150 -3.86 -14.36 6.77
C LYS A 150 -5.07 -13.43 6.88
N LEU A 151 -6.03 -13.61 5.98
CA LEU A 151 -7.39 -13.11 6.20
C LEU A 151 -8.02 -13.89 7.35
N VAL A 152 -8.40 -13.18 8.40
CA VAL A 152 -9.16 -13.70 9.53
C VAL A 152 -10.59 -13.24 9.33
N ASP A 153 -11.46 -14.20 9.04
CA ASP A 153 -12.91 -14.00 8.88
C ASP A 153 -13.57 -13.87 10.27
N ALA A 154 -13.24 -12.78 10.95
CA ALA A 154 -13.81 -12.38 12.23
C ALA A 154 -13.62 -10.86 12.42
N PRO A 155 -14.50 -10.22 13.20
CA PRO A 155 -14.31 -8.82 13.56
C PRO A 155 -12.96 -8.56 14.22
N VAL A 156 -12.47 -7.32 14.10
CA VAL A 156 -11.32 -6.89 14.90
C VAL A 156 -11.59 -7.07 16.41
N PRO A 157 -10.56 -7.38 17.23
CA PRO A 157 -10.73 -7.57 18.66
C PRO A 157 -10.88 -6.21 19.37
N GLY A 158 -12.09 -5.65 19.31
CA GLY A 158 -12.47 -4.40 19.98
C GLY A 158 -13.18 -3.42 19.05
N ASP A 159 -13.24 -2.16 19.48
CA ASP A 159 -13.88 -1.09 18.70
C ASP A 159 -13.06 -0.73 17.46
N LEU A 160 -13.68 -0.85 16.28
CA LEU A 160 -13.08 -0.53 14.99
C LEU A 160 -12.57 0.93 14.98
N GLN A 161 -13.45 1.88 15.27
CA GLN A 161 -13.16 3.31 15.14
C GLN A 161 -12.03 3.76 16.07
N ALA A 162 -12.01 3.27 17.30
CA ALA A 162 -10.94 3.54 18.26
C ALA A 162 -9.61 2.96 17.77
N GLY A 163 -9.59 1.78 17.16
CA GLY A 163 -8.36 1.21 16.63
C GLY A 163 -7.88 1.88 15.35
N LEU A 164 -8.77 2.39 14.50
CA LEU A 164 -8.42 3.25 13.36
C LEU A 164 -7.77 4.56 13.85
N ARG A 165 -8.36 5.21 14.87
CA ARG A 165 -7.78 6.43 15.48
C ARG A 165 -6.41 6.16 16.10
N ARG A 166 -6.25 5.05 16.83
CA ARG A 166 -4.95 4.65 17.41
C ARG A 166 -3.91 4.39 16.31
N ALA A 167 -4.30 3.71 15.23
CA ALA A 167 -3.41 3.46 14.11
C ALA A 167 -2.95 4.77 13.45
N SER A 168 -3.88 5.70 13.20
CA SER A 168 -3.55 7.02 12.67
C SER A 168 -2.58 7.79 13.59
N ALA A 169 -2.86 7.84 14.90
CA ALA A 169 -1.97 8.51 15.86
C ALA A 169 -0.59 7.84 15.94
N ARG A 170 -0.51 6.51 15.85
CA ARG A 170 0.76 5.78 15.81
C ARG A 170 1.53 6.03 14.51
N MET A 171 0.83 6.08 13.37
CA MET A 171 1.40 6.42 12.08
C MET A 171 2.06 7.79 12.12
N GLN A 172 1.33 8.81 12.58
CA GLN A 172 1.86 10.18 12.69
C GLN A 172 3.10 10.26 13.59
N ARG A 173 3.10 9.55 14.74
CA ARG A 173 4.29 9.46 15.60
C ARG A 173 5.48 8.81 14.90
N LEU A 174 5.27 7.78 14.08
CA LEU A 174 6.35 7.14 13.33
C LEU A 174 6.90 8.06 12.25
N LEU A 175 6.03 8.73 11.48
CA LEU A 175 6.43 9.65 10.41
C LEU A 175 7.24 10.84 10.92
N SER A 176 6.95 11.31 12.13
CA SER A 176 7.70 12.37 12.81
C SER A 176 8.95 11.88 13.55
N SER A 177 9.22 10.58 13.56
CA SER A 177 10.37 10.02 14.29
C SER A 177 11.66 10.05 13.45
N ASP A 178 12.81 10.17 14.12
CA ASP A 178 14.12 10.14 13.46
C ASP A 178 14.35 8.84 12.67
N ALA A 179 13.71 7.73 13.08
CA ALA A 179 13.83 6.43 12.42
C ALA A 179 13.40 6.45 10.94
N LEU A 180 12.53 7.40 10.54
CA LEU A 180 12.04 7.53 9.16
C LEU A 180 12.54 8.79 8.44
N ARG A 181 13.38 9.61 9.09
CA ARG A 181 13.84 10.89 8.54
C ARG A 181 14.56 10.72 7.20
N ASP A 182 15.47 9.76 7.13
CA ASP A 182 16.35 9.52 5.96
C ASP A 182 15.99 8.27 5.15
N VAL A 183 14.79 7.70 5.36
CA VAL A 183 14.40 6.43 4.73
C VAL A 183 14.43 6.49 3.19
N HIS A 184 14.22 7.68 2.62
CA HIS A 184 14.20 7.94 1.18
C HIS A 184 15.59 7.82 0.52
N ARG A 185 16.68 7.98 1.27
CA ARG A 185 18.07 7.91 0.74
C ARG A 185 18.59 6.48 0.51
N GLU A 186 17.85 5.51 1.03
CA GLU A 186 18.21 4.09 1.03
C GLU A 186 17.05 3.24 0.47
N GLY A 187 16.03 3.90 -0.08
CA GLY A 187 14.88 3.27 -0.69
C GLY A 187 15.16 2.75 -2.09
N TYR A 188 14.31 1.83 -2.52
CA TYR A 188 14.26 1.35 -3.89
C TYR A 188 12.96 1.81 -4.53
N MET A 189 13.06 2.30 -5.77
CA MET A 189 11.93 2.56 -6.63
C MET A 189 11.73 1.35 -7.53
N HIS A 190 10.53 0.77 -7.50
CA HIS A 190 10.13 -0.30 -8.42
C HIS A 190 9.29 0.32 -9.54
N CYS A 191 9.87 0.47 -10.72
CA CYS A 191 9.17 0.90 -11.92
C CYS A 191 8.62 -0.34 -12.61
N ILE A 192 7.31 -0.53 -12.55
CA ILE A 192 6.63 -1.60 -13.30
C ILE A 192 6.05 -0.96 -14.55
N HIS A 193 6.43 -1.47 -15.72
CA HIS A 193 5.93 -0.99 -17.00
C HIS A 193 5.54 -2.16 -17.90
N ASN A 194 4.57 -1.91 -18.78
CA ASN A 194 4.13 -2.87 -19.78
C ASN A 194 4.74 -2.49 -21.14
N VAL A 195 5.39 -3.44 -21.81
CA VAL A 195 5.79 -3.31 -23.21
C VAL A 195 5.06 -4.39 -24.00
N GLY A 196 3.96 -4.01 -24.66
CA GLY A 196 3.10 -4.95 -25.39
C GLY A 196 2.28 -5.84 -24.46
N GLN A 197 2.63 -7.14 -24.41
CA GLN A 197 1.99 -8.14 -23.53
C GLN A 197 2.87 -8.51 -22.33
N ASP A 198 4.09 -7.98 -22.26
CA ASP A 198 5.07 -8.34 -21.25
C ASP A 198 5.15 -7.28 -20.14
N ILE A 199 5.15 -7.74 -18.89
CA ILE A 199 5.31 -6.90 -17.72
C ILE A 199 6.77 -6.93 -17.27
N TYR A 200 7.41 -5.77 -17.31
CA TYR A 200 8.76 -5.54 -16.82
C TYR A 200 8.70 -4.82 -15.48
N ALA A 201 9.66 -5.14 -14.61
CA ALA A 201 9.83 -4.46 -13.34
C ALA A 201 11.32 -4.13 -13.19
N GLU A 202 11.63 -2.85 -13.20
CA GLU A 202 12.96 -2.34 -12.90
C GLU A 202 13.00 -1.87 -11.46
N THR A 203 14.10 -2.19 -10.77
CA THR A 203 14.34 -1.73 -9.41
C THR A 203 15.56 -0.86 -9.41
N SER A 204 15.39 0.44 -9.20
CA SER A 204 16.48 1.39 -9.06
C SER A 204 16.55 1.87 -7.62
N ARG A 205 17.76 2.21 -7.16
CA ARG A 205 17.89 2.93 -5.89
C ARG A 205 17.46 4.37 -6.13
N LEU A 206 16.71 4.96 -5.20
CA LEU A 206 16.40 6.40 -5.27
C LEU A 206 17.74 7.17 -5.21
N ALA A 207 18.03 7.94 -6.24
CA ALA A 207 19.21 8.80 -6.27
C ALA A 207 19.11 9.82 -5.12
N ALA A 208 20.20 9.98 -4.37
CA ALA A 208 20.30 10.92 -3.26
C ALA A 208 20.46 12.36 -3.76
#